data_AF-A0A9P7WXW5-F1
#
_entry.id   AF-A0A9P7WXW5-F1
#
_cell.length_a   1.000
_cell.length_b   1.000
_cell.length_c   1.000
_cell.angle_alpha   90.00
_cell.angle_beta   90.00
_cell.angle_gamma   90.00
#
_symmetry.space_group_name_H-M   'P 1'
#
loop_
_entity.id
_entity.type
_entity.pdbx_description
1 polymer ?
#
loop_
_entity_poly.entity_id
_entity_poly.type
_entity_poly.pdbx_seq_one_letter_code
_entity_poly.pdbx_strand_id
1 'polypeptide(L)'
;MCTVHSSTWFTGHEIIVKGYPINYVQSVIEYTPWTFELTENDNQELLENPQHIPAPQTSHYPTRFELPADNKIRHAQLLRSERLLLVVDTPTETLVWLGPQYRILTLQPIKRLTLGHQYIVAVDEKNRLVAFVKTNDGQCILHVFVMDDTLSSLNGRGSQVNLSSWYQDGPPAIRTATFFPGEEELCIVEHSGRARVYSFLSRGFRYAHADMLMAFMSHHGRVGQQ
;
A
#
# COMPACT_ATOMS: atom_id res chain seq x y z
N MET A 1 -0.93 -14.46 -27.26
CA MET A 1 -1.41 -14.31 -28.65
C MET A 1 -0.17 -14.22 -29.52
N CYS A 2 0.16 -15.25 -30.31
CA CYS A 2 1.35 -15.25 -31.17
C CYS A 2 0.95 -14.75 -32.57
N THR A 3 1.53 -13.64 -33.01
CA THR A 3 1.41 -13.18 -34.40
C THR A 3 2.58 -13.74 -35.19
N VAL A 4 2.31 -14.53 -36.23
CA VAL A 4 3.31 -15.04 -37.16
C VAL A 4 3.38 -14.07 -38.34
N HIS A 5 4.52 -13.43 -38.53
CA HIS A 5 4.82 -12.74 -39.79
C HIS A 5 5.62 -13.68 -40.69
N SER A 6 5.13 -13.91 -41.90
CA SER A 6 5.83 -14.65 -42.94
C SER A 6 6.58 -13.68 -43.86
N SER A 7 7.76 -14.08 -44.32
CA SER A 7 8.42 -13.46 -45.47
C SER A 7 8.59 -14.52 -46.55
N THR A 8 8.30 -14.15 -47.80
CA THR A 8 8.36 -15.04 -48.96
C THR A 8 9.40 -14.51 -49.94
N TRP A 9 10.32 -15.37 -50.36
CA TRP A 9 11.30 -15.06 -51.39
C TRP A 9 11.08 -16.02 -52.57
N PHE A 10 11.17 -15.50 -53.79
CA PHE A 10 10.89 -16.25 -55.01
C PHE A 10 12.19 -16.71 -55.67
N THR A 11 12.40 -18.02 -55.75
CA THR A 11 13.38 -18.60 -56.66
C THR A 11 12.71 -19.68 -57.49
N GLY A 12 12.40 -19.36 -58.75
CA GLY A 12 12.13 -20.32 -59.81
C GLY A 12 10.85 -21.14 -59.67
N HIS A 13 10.79 -22.10 -58.73
CA HIS A 13 9.72 -23.12 -58.64
C HIS A 13 9.43 -23.61 -57.21
N GLU A 14 9.99 -23.01 -56.15
CA GLU A 14 9.75 -23.45 -54.75
C GLU A 14 9.44 -22.27 -53.84
N ILE A 15 8.35 -22.38 -53.06
CA ILE A 15 7.95 -21.38 -52.05
C ILE A 15 8.40 -21.89 -50.68
N ILE A 16 9.40 -21.23 -50.09
CA ILE A 16 9.85 -21.50 -48.72
C ILE A 16 9.23 -20.45 -47.79
N VAL A 17 8.28 -20.88 -46.96
CA VAL A 17 7.72 -20.05 -45.88
C VAL A 17 8.47 -20.36 -44.59
N LYS A 18 9.16 -19.36 -44.04
CA LYS A 18 9.75 -19.43 -42.70
C LYS A 18 8.92 -18.57 -41.74
N GLY A 19 8.51 -19.16 -40.63
CA GLY A 19 7.89 -18.47 -39.51
C GLY A 19 8.74 -18.70 -38.27
N TYR A 20 8.84 -17.67 -37.42
CA TYR A 20 9.50 -17.77 -36.12
C TYR A 20 8.51 -17.37 -35.03
N PRO A 21 8.48 -18.07 -33.89
CA PRO A 21 7.70 -17.61 -32.75
C PRO A 21 8.35 -16.34 -32.18
N ILE A 22 7.61 -15.25 -32.13
CA ILE A 22 8.00 -14.06 -31.37
C ILE A 22 7.41 -14.21 -29.97
N ASN A 23 8.27 -14.40 -28.97
CA ASN A 23 7.89 -14.36 -27.57
C ASN A 23 7.96 -12.92 -27.09
N TYR A 24 6.81 -12.26 -26.92
CA TYR A 24 6.75 -11.00 -26.20
C TYR A 24 6.95 -11.30 -24.72
N VAL A 25 8.14 -11.00 -24.21
CA VAL A 25 8.43 -11.07 -22.76
C VAL A 25 7.81 -9.83 -22.12
N GLN A 26 7.00 -10.01 -21.09
CA GLN A 26 6.44 -8.90 -20.33
C GLN A 26 7.59 -8.12 -19.69
N SER A 27 7.61 -6.80 -19.87
CA SER A 27 8.60 -5.95 -19.20
C SER A 27 8.40 -6.01 -17.70
N VAL A 28 9.49 -6.16 -16.95
CA VAL A 28 9.48 -6.23 -15.49
C VAL A 28 10.30 -5.08 -14.90
N ILE A 29 9.93 -4.67 -13.69
CA ILE A 29 10.67 -3.73 -12.85
C ILE A 29 11.14 -4.50 -11.62
N GLU A 30 12.44 -4.49 -11.36
CA GLU A 30 13.03 -5.03 -10.14
C GLU A 30 12.92 -4.00 -9.00
N TYR A 31 12.42 -4.44 -7.85
CA TYR A 31 12.31 -3.66 -6.63
C TYR A 31 13.24 -4.23 -5.56
N THR A 32 13.94 -3.33 -4.87
CA THR A 32 14.90 -3.67 -3.81
C THR A 32 14.51 -2.91 -2.54
N PRO A 33 13.68 -3.45 -1.66
CA PRO A 33 13.43 -2.88 -0.33
C PRO A 33 14.72 -2.82 0.48
N TRP A 34 15.16 -1.59 0.79
CA TRP A 34 16.27 -1.33 1.70
C TRP A 34 15.74 -1.16 3.11
N THR A 35 16.24 -1.95 4.04
CA THR A 35 15.98 -1.76 5.47
C THR A 35 17.11 -0.95 6.09
N PHE A 36 16.72 0.00 6.94
CA PHE A 36 17.62 0.87 7.65
C PHE A 36 17.51 0.59 9.14
N GLU A 37 18.63 0.42 9.80
CA GLU A 37 18.72 0.15 11.23
C GLU A 37 19.52 1.26 11.91
N LEU A 38 19.10 1.63 13.11
CA LEU A 38 19.84 2.56 13.95
C LEU A 38 20.85 1.78 14.79
N THR A 39 22.05 2.33 14.94
CA THR A 39 23.06 1.74 15.82
C THR A 39 22.60 1.82 17.28
N GLU A 40 23.13 0.97 18.15
CA GLU A 40 22.85 1.05 19.59
C GLU A 40 23.24 2.44 20.16
N ASN A 41 24.34 3.01 19.66
CA ASN A 41 24.77 4.36 20.00
C ASN A 41 23.75 5.43 19.59
N ASP A 42 23.26 5.39 18.34
CA ASP A 42 22.22 6.33 17.88
C ASP A 42 20.94 6.21 18.71
N ASN A 43 20.55 4.99 19.08
CA ASN A 43 19.39 4.77 19.93
C ASN A 43 19.58 5.38 21.33
N GLN A 44 20.77 5.24 21.92
CA GLN A 44 21.09 5.86 23.21
C GLN A 44 21.10 7.39 23.11
N GLU A 45 21.73 7.95 22.09
CA GLU A 45 21.79 9.40 21.89
C GLU A 45 20.40 10.01 21.63
N LEU A 46 19.50 9.30 20.95
CA LEU A 46 18.11 9.74 20.78
C LEU A 46 17.32 9.75 22.10
N LEU A 47 17.63 8.86 23.04
CA LEU A 47 17.00 8.83 24.36
C LEU A 47 17.44 10.03 25.21
N GLU A 48 18.71 10.43 25.11
CA GLU A 48 19.29 11.53 25.89
C GLU A 48 19.09 12.89 25.23
N ASN A 49 19.15 12.95 23.90
CA ASN A 49 19.04 14.14 23.09
C ASN A 49 18.06 13.90 21.92
N PRO A 50 16.79 14.31 22.07
CA PRO A 50 15.80 14.20 20.99
C PRO A 50 16.12 15.00 19.72
N GLN A 51 17.13 15.89 19.74
CA GLN A 51 17.62 16.62 18.57
C GLN A 51 18.79 15.91 17.86
N HIS A 52 19.24 14.76 18.37
CA HIS A 52 20.26 13.95 17.72
C HIS A 52 19.84 13.59 16.29
N ILE A 53 20.77 13.70 15.34
CA ILE A 53 20.56 13.31 13.96
C ILE A 53 21.22 11.94 13.77
N PRO A 54 20.44 10.84 13.73
CA PRO A 54 21.01 9.51 13.65
C PRO A 54 21.64 9.23 12.28
N ALA A 55 22.60 8.30 12.25
CA ALA A 55 23.24 7.82 11.02
C ALA A 55 22.77 6.37 10.69
N PRO A 56 21.58 6.19 10.08
CA PRO A 56 21.04 4.87 9.82
C PRO A 56 21.96 4.05 8.90
N GLN A 57 22.15 2.78 9.24
CA GLN A 57 22.93 1.84 8.46
C GLN A 57 22.01 0.92 7.66
N THR A 58 22.43 0.56 6.45
CA THR A 58 21.67 -0.37 5.61
C THR A 58 21.94 -1.81 6.02
N SER A 59 20.90 -2.64 6.02
CA SER A 59 21.07 -4.10 6.06
C SER A 59 22.01 -4.58 4.96
N HIS A 60 22.81 -5.60 5.28
CA HIS A 60 23.83 -6.15 4.39
C HIS A 60 23.25 -6.89 3.17
N TYR A 61 21.96 -7.25 3.15
CA TYR A 61 21.38 -8.06 2.08
C TYR A 61 19.91 -7.69 1.80
N PRO A 62 19.64 -6.72 0.91
CA PRO A 62 18.27 -6.42 0.53
C PRO A 62 17.70 -7.57 -0.31
N THR A 63 16.46 -7.94 -0.02
CA THR A 63 15.69 -8.83 -0.89
C THR A 63 15.35 -8.11 -2.19
N ARG A 64 15.31 -8.82 -3.31
CA ARG A 64 14.79 -8.31 -4.57
C ARG A 64 13.57 -9.08 -5.01
N PHE A 65 12.66 -8.38 -5.68
CA PHE A 65 11.52 -9.00 -6.34
C PHE A 65 11.14 -8.22 -7.59
N GLU A 66 10.58 -8.91 -8.58
CA GLU A 66 10.18 -8.32 -9.84
C GLU A 66 8.66 -8.23 -9.94
N LEU A 67 8.15 -7.08 -10.40
CA LEU A 67 6.76 -6.94 -10.81
C LEU A 67 6.72 -6.58 -12.29
N PRO A 68 5.69 -7.03 -13.03
CA PRO A 68 5.39 -6.46 -14.33
C PRO A 68 5.33 -4.93 -14.33
N ALA A 69 5.83 -4.30 -15.40
CA ALA A 69 5.95 -2.84 -15.48
C ALA A 69 4.60 -2.11 -15.51
N ASP A 70 3.51 -2.80 -15.87
CA ASP A 70 2.14 -2.31 -15.83
C ASP A 70 1.51 -2.38 -14.43
N ASN A 71 2.17 -3.06 -13.49
CA ASN A 71 1.75 -3.09 -12.10
C ASN A 71 2.24 -1.86 -11.33
N LYS A 72 1.44 -1.39 -10.37
CA LYS A 72 1.76 -0.23 -9.54
C LYS A 72 1.75 -0.60 -8.07
N ILE A 73 2.88 -0.43 -7.39
CA ILE A 73 2.92 -0.53 -5.93
C ILE A 73 2.14 0.64 -5.34
N ARG A 74 1.09 0.32 -4.59
CA ARG A 74 0.20 1.30 -3.92
C ARG A 74 0.54 1.46 -2.46
N HIS A 75 1.03 0.40 -1.83
CA HIS A 75 1.53 0.42 -0.46
C HIS A 75 2.59 -0.66 -0.30
N ALA A 76 3.67 -0.33 0.40
CA ALA A 76 4.69 -1.27 0.81
C ALA A 76 5.14 -0.88 2.21
N GLN A 77 5.03 -1.81 3.17
CA GLN A 77 5.39 -1.54 4.56
C GLN A 77 6.01 -2.78 5.18
N LEU A 78 7.24 -2.61 5.67
CA LEU A 78 7.89 -3.60 6.52
C LEU A 78 7.22 -3.55 7.91
N LEU A 79 6.75 -4.70 8.34
CA LEU A 79 6.16 -4.96 9.64
C LEU A 79 7.19 -5.72 10.50
N ARG A 80 6.89 -5.81 11.79
CA ARG A 80 7.61 -6.66 12.74
C ARG A 80 7.87 -8.09 12.21
N SER A 81 8.99 -8.68 12.64
CA SER A 81 9.46 -10.02 12.23
C SER A 81 9.72 -10.16 10.72
N GLU A 82 10.25 -9.11 10.10
CA GLU A 82 10.63 -9.07 8.68
C GLU A 82 9.50 -9.44 7.72
N ARG A 83 8.27 -9.10 8.09
CA ARG A 83 7.07 -9.31 7.28
C ARG A 83 6.84 -8.09 6.42
N LEU A 84 6.44 -8.28 5.17
CA LEU A 84 6.12 -7.20 4.25
C LEU A 84 4.64 -7.24 3.92
N LEU A 85 3.94 -6.13 4.15
CA LEU A 85 2.63 -5.88 3.55
C LEU A 85 2.85 -5.18 2.21
N LEU A 86 2.43 -5.81 1.13
CA LEU A 86 2.57 -5.27 -0.22
C LEU A 86 1.20 -5.22 -0.89
N VAL A 87 0.82 -4.03 -1.37
CA VAL A 87 -0.41 -3.77 -2.12
C VAL A 87 -0.02 -3.30 -3.50
N VAL A 88 -0.46 -4.03 -4.53
CA VAL A 88 -0.12 -3.75 -5.92
C VAL A 88 -1.39 -3.71 -6.76
N ASP A 89 -1.57 -2.66 -7.53
CA ASP A 89 -2.57 -2.62 -8.59
C ASP A 89 -2.01 -3.30 -9.84
N THR A 90 -2.78 -4.23 -10.38
CA THR A 90 -2.66 -4.70 -11.77
C THR A 90 -3.65 -3.91 -12.64
N PRO A 91 -3.64 -4.09 -13.97
CA PRO A 91 -4.63 -3.46 -14.84
C PRO A 91 -6.09 -3.80 -14.50
N THR A 92 -6.35 -4.91 -13.78
CA THR A 92 -7.71 -5.42 -13.54
C THR A 92 -8.11 -5.46 -12.07
N GLU A 93 -7.16 -5.55 -11.15
CA GLU A 93 -7.45 -5.76 -9.73
C GLU A 93 -6.33 -5.27 -8.82
N THR A 94 -6.65 -5.11 -7.54
CA THR A 94 -5.67 -4.87 -6.48
C THR A 94 -5.31 -6.19 -5.81
N LEU A 95 -4.02 -6.51 -5.78
CA LEU A 95 -3.45 -7.68 -5.14
C LEU A 95 -2.79 -7.29 -3.82
N VAL A 96 -2.98 -8.12 -2.79
CA VAL A 96 -2.38 -7.91 -1.47
C VAL A 96 -1.58 -9.14 -1.08
N TRP A 97 -0.32 -8.94 -0.72
CA TRP A 97 0.54 -9.94 -0.12
C TRP A 97 0.88 -9.53 1.31
N LEU A 98 0.99 -10.53 2.18
CA LEU A 98 1.48 -10.39 3.54
C LEU A 98 2.30 -11.64 3.85
N GLY A 99 3.58 -11.46 4.15
CA GLY A 99 4.47 -12.59 4.39
C GLY A 99 5.93 -12.17 4.53
N PRO A 100 6.87 -13.12 4.63
CA PRO A 100 8.28 -12.81 4.77
C PRO A 100 8.80 -12.01 3.56
N GLN A 101 9.52 -10.92 3.81
CA GLN A 101 9.99 -10.01 2.75
C GLN A 101 10.77 -10.75 1.66
N TYR A 102 11.65 -11.69 2.05
CA TYR A 102 12.53 -12.48 1.17
C TYR A 102 11.80 -13.41 0.19
N ARG A 103 10.49 -13.61 0.36
CA ARG A 103 9.67 -14.53 -0.43
C ARG A 103 8.33 -13.95 -0.87
N ILE A 104 8.11 -12.65 -0.68
CA ILE A 104 6.77 -12.06 -0.77
C ILE A 104 6.05 -12.38 -2.09
N LEU A 105 6.74 -12.34 -3.24
CA LEU A 105 6.15 -12.63 -4.56
C LEU A 105 6.27 -14.09 -5.01
N THR A 106 7.01 -14.92 -4.28
CA THR A 106 6.97 -16.38 -4.49
C THR A 106 5.67 -16.99 -3.95
N LEU A 107 4.98 -16.25 -3.08
CA LEU A 107 3.69 -16.59 -2.53
C LEU A 107 2.56 -16.07 -3.42
N GLN A 108 1.42 -16.74 -3.38
CA GLN A 108 0.20 -16.22 -3.97
C GLN A 108 -0.30 -15.00 -3.16
N PRO A 109 -0.93 -14.01 -3.81
CA PRO A 109 -1.57 -12.92 -3.10
C PRO A 109 -2.64 -13.47 -2.15
N ILE A 110 -2.65 -12.99 -0.91
CA ILE A 110 -3.60 -13.41 0.13
C ILE A 110 -4.97 -12.75 -0.04
N LYS A 111 -5.05 -11.64 -0.78
CA LYS A 111 -6.31 -11.02 -1.22
C LYS A 111 -6.21 -10.52 -2.65
N ARG A 112 -7.37 -10.57 -3.31
CA ARG A 112 -7.67 -9.97 -4.60
C ARG A 112 -8.90 -9.09 -4.40
N LEU A 113 -8.78 -7.80 -4.69
CA LEU A 113 -9.80 -6.80 -4.41
C LEU A 113 -10.10 -5.98 -5.66
N THR A 114 -11.35 -5.56 -5.84
CA THR A 114 -11.77 -4.69 -6.95
C THR A 114 -11.98 -3.26 -6.42
N LEU A 115 -10.87 -2.58 -6.14
CA LEU A 115 -10.89 -1.23 -5.55
C LEU A 115 -10.92 -0.11 -6.60
N GLY A 116 -10.55 -0.40 -7.84
CA GLY A 116 -10.34 0.64 -8.85
C GLY A 116 -9.08 1.46 -8.56
N HIS A 117 -8.96 2.64 -9.16
CA HIS A 117 -7.71 3.42 -9.14
C HIS A 117 -7.62 4.44 -7.99
N GLN A 118 -8.74 4.75 -7.36
CA GLN A 118 -8.90 5.81 -6.38
C GLN A 118 -9.20 5.21 -5.00
N TYR A 119 -8.13 4.77 -4.33
CA TYR A 119 -8.21 4.34 -2.95
C TYR A 119 -6.91 4.65 -2.19
N ILE A 120 -7.05 4.76 -0.88
CA ILE A 120 -5.96 4.95 0.09
C ILE A 120 -5.86 3.72 1.00
N VAL A 121 -4.63 3.33 1.33
CA VAL A 121 -4.33 2.28 2.31
C VAL A 121 -3.91 2.92 3.62
N ALA A 122 -4.45 2.43 4.73
CA ALA A 122 -4.03 2.78 6.08
C ALA A 122 -3.74 1.49 6.87
N VAL A 123 -2.70 1.51 7.70
CA VAL A 123 -2.26 0.33 8.47
C VAL A 123 -2.09 0.72 9.92
N ASP A 124 -2.65 -0.09 10.82
CA ASP A 124 -2.37 -0.07 12.25
C ASP A 124 -1.69 -1.38 12.62
N GLU A 125 -0.38 -1.34 12.82
CA GLU A 125 0.36 -2.53 13.20
C GLU A 125 -0.02 -3.03 14.59
N LYS A 126 -0.32 -2.12 15.54
CA LYS A 126 -0.59 -2.46 16.93
C LYS A 126 -1.89 -3.24 17.05
N ASN A 127 -2.96 -2.71 16.44
CA ASN A 127 -4.27 -3.36 16.39
C ASN A 127 -4.43 -4.35 15.23
N ARG A 128 -3.37 -4.53 14.43
CA ARG A 128 -3.33 -5.42 13.25
C ARG A 128 -4.41 -5.08 12.22
N LEU A 129 -4.74 -3.82 12.03
CA LEU A 129 -5.77 -3.40 11.08
C LEU A 129 -5.16 -2.92 9.77
N VAL A 130 -5.83 -3.25 8.67
CA VAL A 130 -5.56 -2.66 7.35
C VAL A 130 -6.88 -2.14 6.80
N ALA A 131 -6.92 -0.85 6.50
CA ALA A 131 -8.07 -0.20 5.90
C ALA A 131 -7.78 0.22 4.46
N PHE A 132 -8.77 0.01 3.59
CA PHE A 132 -8.80 0.55 2.24
C PHE A 132 -9.97 1.52 2.14
N VAL A 133 -9.66 2.80 1.94
CA VAL A 133 -10.67 3.84 1.72
C VAL A 133 -10.78 4.08 0.23
N LYS A 134 -11.83 3.55 -0.37
CA LYS A 134 -12.14 3.64 -1.80
C LYS A 134 -13.05 4.84 -2.05
N THR A 135 -12.69 5.67 -3.03
CA THR A 135 -13.54 6.76 -3.52
C THR A 135 -13.72 6.63 -5.02
N ASN A 136 -14.87 6.13 -5.47
CA ASN A 136 -15.17 6.00 -6.90
C ASN A 136 -16.66 6.25 -7.13
N ASP A 137 -17.03 6.72 -8.33
CA ASP A 137 -18.42 6.75 -8.78
C ASP A 137 -19.39 7.45 -7.79
N GLY A 138 -18.91 8.48 -7.09
CA GLY A 138 -19.68 9.21 -6.08
C GLY A 138 -19.88 8.47 -4.75
N GLN A 139 -19.15 7.37 -4.51
CA GLN A 139 -19.18 6.59 -3.28
C GLN A 139 -17.85 6.62 -2.53
N CYS A 140 -17.91 6.69 -1.20
CA CYS A 140 -16.79 6.51 -0.29
C CYS A 140 -17.03 5.22 0.50
N ILE A 141 -16.24 4.18 0.22
CA ILE A 141 -16.40 2.86 0.84
C ILE A 141 -15.13 2.52 1.63
N LEU A 142 -15.31 2.12 2.89
CA LEU A 142 -14.26 1.65 3.77
C LEU A 142 -14.30 0.12 3.86
N HIS A 143 -13.22 -0.53 3.43
CA HIS A 143 -12.96 -1.94 3.67
C HIS A 143 -11.94 -2.06 4.80
N VAL A 144 -12.22 -2.88 5.82
CA VAL A 144 -11.27 -3.13 6.90
C VAL A 144 -10.98 -4.61 7.02
N PHE A 145 -9.71 -4.91 7.22
CA PHE A 145 -9.20 -6.25 7.43
C PHE A 145 -8.38 -6.30 8.71
N VAL A 146 -8.30 -7.48 9.30
CA VAL A 146 -7.47 -7.79 10.47
C VAL A 146 -6.38 -8.76 10.02
N MET A 147 -5.12 -8.42 10.29
CA MET A 147 -3.99 -9.34 10.18
C MET A 147 -4.04 -10.33 11.34
N ASP A 148 -3.78 -11.60 11.05
CA ASP A 148 -3.62 -12.60 12.08
C ASP A 148 -2.34 -12.39 12.92
N ASP A 149 -2.22 -13.10 14.03
CA ASP A 149 -1.06 -12.98 14.92
C ASP A 149 0.26 -13.38 14.24
N THR A 150 0.20 -14.23 13.21
CA THR A 150 1.37 -14.70 12.46
C THR A 150 1.79 -13.79 11.32
N LEU A 151 1.00 -12.73 11.05
CA LEU A 151 1.16 -11.83 9.92
C LEU A 151 1.31 -12.60 8.60
N SER A 152 0.37 -13.51 8.34
CA SER A 152 0.33 -14.34 7.14
C SER A 152 -1.04 -14.36 6.46
N SER A 153 -2.09 -13.88 7.14
CA SER A 153 -3.44 -13.80 6.59
C SER A 153 -4.14 -12.48 6.89
N LEU A 154 -5.10 -12.10 6.03
CA LEU A 154 -5.99 -10.95 6.21
C LEU A 154 -7.43 -11.44 6.24
N ASN A 155 -8.15 -11.13 7.32
CA ASN A 155 -9.54 -11.50 7.51
C ASN A 155 -10.43 -10.27 7.50
N GLY A 156 -11.60 -10.35 6.87
CA GLY A 156 -12.52 -9.20 6.82
C GLY A 156 -13.01 -8.81 8.22
N ARG A 157 -12.90 -7.53 8.57
CA ARG A 157 -13.43 -6.98 9.81
C ARG A 157 -14.88 -6.51 9.58
N GLY A 158 -15.80 -7.47 9.54
CA GLY A 158 -17.21 -7.20 9.25
C GLY A 158 -17.47 -6.81 7.79
N SER A 159 -18.58 -6.11 7.55
CA SER A 159 -18.98 -5.64 6.23
C SER A 159 -18.27 -4.34 5.84
N GLN A 160 -18.24 -4.05 4.54
CA GLN A 160 -17.83 -2.75 4.03
C GLN A 160 -18.71 -1.64 4.63
N VAL A 161 -18.11 -0.50 4.95
CA VAL A 161 -18.83 0.65 5.50
C VAL A 161 -18.98 1.70 4.41
N ASN A 162 -20.21 2.09 4.11
CA ASN A 162 -20.48 3.17 3.17
C ASN A 162 -20.40 4.52 3.88
N LEU A 163 -19.25 5.20 3.73
CA LEU A 163 -18.99 6.51 4.32
C LEU A 163 -19.70 7.66 3.59
N SER A 164 -20.33 7.41 2.45
CA SER A 164 -20.95 8.44 1.59
C SER A 164 -22.07 9.21 2.31
N SER A 165 -22.83 8.55 3.19
CA SER A 165 -23.96 9.15 3.90
C SER A 165 -23.56 10.29 4.84
N TRP A 166 -22.29 10.37 5.23
CA TRP A 166 -21.78 11.46 6.06
C TRP A 166 -21.19 12.64 5.27
N TYR A 167 -21.19 12.56 3.93
CA TYR A 167 -20.79 13.66 3.07
C TYR A 167 -22.03 14.28 2.42
N GLN A 168 -22.30 15.54 2.75
CA GLN A 168 -23.49 16.27 2.28
C GLN A 168 -23.48 16.46 0.75
N ASP A 169 -22.32 16.85 0.19
CA ASP A 169 -22.14 17.13 -1.24
C ASP A 169 -21.47 15.96 -1.99
N GLY A 170 -21.58 14.75 -1.44
CA GLY A 170 -20.89 13.56 -1.93
C GLY A 170 -19.42 13.45 -1.47
N PRO A 171 -18.77 12.31 -1.74
CA PRO A 171 -17.41 12.04 -1.29
C PRO A 171 -16.38 13.05 -1.80
N PRO A 172 -15.59 13.66 -0.90
CA PRO A 172 -14.49 14.52 -1.28
C PRO A 172 -13.32 13.68 -1.84
N ALA A 173 -12.41 14.35 -2.55
CA ALA A 173 -11.11 13.76 -2.86
C ALA A 173 -10.33 13.55 -1.56
N ILE A 174 -9.96 12.30 -1.27
CA ILE A 174 -9.20 11.92 -0.08
C ILE A 174 -7.71 11.98 -0.40
N ARG A 175 -6.97 12.70 0.45
CA ARG A 175 -5.52 12.87 0.32
C ARG A 175 -4.77 11.74 1.01
N THR A 176 -5.18 11.40 2.22
CA THR A 176 -4.57 10.31 2.99
C THR A 176 -5.53 9.81 4.08
N ALA A 177 -5.22 8.66 4.64
CA ALA A 177 -5.90 8.10 5.80
C ALA A 177 -4.88 7.40 6.70
N THR A 178 -5.08 7.46 8.00
CA THR A 178 -4.20 6.80 8.98
C THR A 178 -4.96 6.49 10.26
N PHE A 179 -4.57 5.43 10.94
CA PHE A 179 -5.11 5.10 12.24
C PHE A 179 -4.50 5.96 13.34
N PHE A 180 -5.25 6.17 14.40
CA PHE A 180 -4.71 6.71 15.66
C PHE A 180 -4.02 5.57 16.42
N PRO A 181 -2.74 5.73 16.82
CA PRO A 181 -2.01 4.65 17.48
C PRO A 181 -2.72 4.15 18.75
N GLY A 182 -3.11 2.88 18.75
CA GLY A 182 -3.77 2.25 19.91
C GLY A 182 -5.24 2.56 20.08
N GLU A 183 -5.82 3.38 19.23
CA GLU A 183 -7.26 3.64 19.18
C GLU A 183 -7.86 2.96 17.96
N GLU A 184 -9.06 2.39 18.09
CA GLU A 184 -9.81 1.92 16.94
C GLU A 184 -10.53 3.10 16.27
N GLU A 185 -9.74 4.00 15.71
CA GLU A 185 -10.20 5.19 14.99
C GLU A 185 -9.33 5.46 13.75
N LEU A 186 -9.98 5.87 12.66
CA LEU A 186 -9.35 6.17 11.38
C LEU A 186 -9.51 7.66 11.06
N CYS A 187 -8.40 8.38 10.98
CA CYS A 187 -8.35 9.73 10.46
C CYS A 187 -8.33 9.71 8.93
N ILE A 188 -9.23 10.44 8.29
CA ILE A 188 -9.29 10.63 6.85
C ILE A 188 -9.08 12.11 6.57
N VAL A 189 -8.05 12.42 5.78
CA VAL A 189 -7.69 13.79 5.41
C VAL A 189 -8.09 14.03 3.96
N GLU A 190 -8.92 15.03 3.74
CA GLU A 190 -9.39 15.46 2.44
C GLU A 190 -8.39 16.40 1.76
N HIS A 191 -8.43 16.50 0.43
CA HIS A 191 -7.63 17.49 -0.33
C HIS A 191 -7.95 18.94 0.07
N SER A 192 -9.14 19.21 0.59
CA SER A 192 -9.55 20.51 1.13
C SER A 192 -8.79 20.91 2.41
N GLY A 193 -8.03 19.98 3.00
CA GLY A 193 -7.39 20.14 4.31
C GLY A 193 -8.30 19.78 5.49
N ARG A 194 -9.59 19.48 5.25
CA ARG A 194 -10.48 18.97 6.29
C ARG A 194 -10.08 17.55 6.67
N ALA A 195 -10.04 17.27 7.97
CA ALA A 195 -9.87 15.91 8.48
C ALA A 195 -11.14 15.44 9.20
N ARG A 196 -11.43 14.15 9.09
CA ARG A 196 -12.56 13.48 9.72
C ARG A 196 -12.10 12.22 10.42
N VAL A 197 -12.62 11.95 11.60
CA VAL A 197 -12.24 10.79 12.40
C VAL A 197 -13.41 9.81 12.45
N TYR A 198 -13.24 8.66 11.82
CA TYR A 198 -14.20 7.56 11.86
C TYR A 198 -13.88 6.66 13.04
N SER A 199 -14.85 6.46 13.95
CA SER A 199 -14.69 5.54 15.07
C SER A 199 -15.35 4.20 14.76
N PHE A 200 -14.58 3.12 14.95
CA PHE A 200 -15.10 1.76 14.78
C PHE A 200 -16.08 1.37 15.89
N LEU A 201 -15.96 1.98 17.08
CA LEU A 201 -16.86 1.77 18.20
C LEU A 201 -18.24 2.38 17.94
N SER A 202 -18.31 3.67 17.57
CA SER A 202 -19.57 4.35 17.30
C SER A 202 -20.10 4.13 15.87
N ARG A 203 -19.30 3.54 14.98
CA ARG A 203 -19.60 3.29 13.56
C ARG A 203 -20.01 4.56 12.82
N GLY A 204 -19.29 5.65 13.05
CA GLY A 204 -19.56 6.92 12.40
C GLY A 204 -18.43 7.93 12.58
N PHE A 205 -18.51 9.04 11.84
CA PHE A 205 -17.60 10.15 12.07
C PHE A 205 -17.91 10.83 13.39
N ARG A 206 -16.85 11.13 14.14
CA ARG A 206 -16.92 11.95 15.34
C ARG A 206 -16.87 13.42 14.95
N TYR A 207 -17.58 14.25 15.71
CA TYR A 207 -17.35 15.69 15.70
C TYR A 207 -15.93 15.90 16.23
N ALA A 208 -15.02 16.43 15.40
CA ALA A 208 -13.65 16.65 15.80
C ALA A 208 -13.63 17.69 16.94
N HIS A 209 -13.21 17.28 18.14
CA HIS A 209 -12.73 18.23 19.14
C HIS A 209 -11.36 18.72 18.69
N ALA A 210 -11.13 20.03 18.76
CA ALA A 210 -9.93 20.71 18.27
C ALA A 210 -8.61 20.09 18.78
N ASP A 211 -8.63 19.45 19.94
CA ASP A 211 -7.45 18.84 20.58
C ASP A 211 -6.87 17.65 19.78
N MET A 212 -7.69 16.94 19.00
CA MET A 212 -7.26 15.77 18.24
C MET A 212 -6.45 16.15 16.99
N LEU A 213 -6.74 17.30 16.40
CA LEU A 213 -5.98 17.85 15.27
C LEU A 213 -4.59 18.31 15.72
N MET A 214 -4.47 18.86 16.93
CA MET A 214 -3.18 19.28 17.50
C MET A 214 -2.27 18.08 17.79
N ALA A 215 -2.83 16.97 18.30
CA ALA A 215 -2.08 15.72 18.49
C ALA A 215 -1.60 15.12 17.15
N PHE A 216 -2.44 15.17 16.12
CA PHE A 216 -2.11 14.72 14.77
C PHE A 216 -0.98 15.56 14.14
N MET A 217 -1.08 16.89 14.25
CA MET A 217 -0.06 17.81 13.74
C MET A 217 1.24 17.74 14.55
N SER A 218 1.18 17.44 15.86
CA SER A 218 2.38 17.28 16.70
C SER A 218 3.18 16.02 16.39
N HIS A 219 2.55 14.95 15.88
CA HIS A 219 3.25 13.70 15.54
C HIS A 219 3.77 13.63 14.10
N HIS A 220 3.30 14.50 13.21
CA HIS A 220 3.77 14.58 11.81
C HIS A 220 4.42 15.93 11.44
N GLY A 221 4.39 16.92 12.34
CA GLY A 221 4.92 18.26 12.15
C GLY A 221 6.13 18.56 13.03
N ARG A 222 7.24 17.85 12.83
CA ARG A 222 8.59 18.35 13.16
C ARG A 222 9.55 18.07 12.01
N VAL A 223 9.19 18.56 10.83
CA VAL A 223 10.15 18.77 9.73
C VAL A 223 10.10 20.25 9.38
N GLY A 224 11.16 20.96 9.75
CA GLY A 224 11.49 22.28 9.23
C GLY A 224 10.82 23.47 9.94
N GLN A 225 11.39 23.89 11.08
CA GLN A 225 11.62 25.31 11.38
C GLN A 225 12.81 25.44 12.33
N GLN A 226 14.02 25.55 11.76
CA GLN A 226 14.97 26.65 11.90
C GLN A 226 16.23 26.35 11.10
#